data_AF-A0A2V8DFK7-F1
#
_entry.id   AF-A0A2V8DFK7-F1
#
_cell.length_a   1.000
_cell.length_b   1.000
_cell.length_c   1.000
_cell.angle_alpha   90.00
_cell.angle_beta   90.00
_cell.angle_gamma   90.00
#
_symmetry.space_group_name_H-M   'P 1'
#
loop_
_entity.id
_entity.type
_entity.pdbx_description
1 polymer ?
#
loop_
_entity_poly.entity_id
_entity_poly.type
_entity_poly.pdbx_seq_one_letter_code
_entity_poly.pdbx_strand_id
1 'polypeptide(L)'
;SVMWTPATANVVGIVEVWARSAGSLADAPEQYADLPYAIRPLITAVSVTADRAAPQQAGTTITLTAAATGGAAPVQFKWWVYGAATGWTMLQDWSPATSAMWTPATANPMGKVEVWARSAETLADAPEKYGDLAYAIEPAQLQ
;
A
#
# COMPACT_ATOMS: atom_id res chain seq x y z
N SER A 1 29.43 -12.79 -10.08
CA SER A 1 28.52 -11.86 -9.38
C SER A 1 28.43 -12.27 -7.93
N VAL A 2 28.23 -11.33 -7.02
CA VAL A 2 27.89 -11.61 -5.63
C VAL A 2 26.37 -11.55 -5.51
N MET A 3 25.76 -12.52 -4.84
CA MET A 3 24.34 -12.49 -4.49
C MET A 3 24.22 -12.16 -3.01
N TRP A 4 23.40 -11.17 -2.69
CA TRP A 4 23.10 -10.78 -1.33
C TRP A 4 21.59 -10.52 -1.20
N THR A 5 21.00 -11.01 -0.12
CA THR A 5 19.60 -10.78 0.22
C THR A 5 19.55 -10.10 1.59
N PRO A 6 19.27 -8.80 1.65
CA PRO A 6 19.18 -8.10 2.93
C PRO A 6 17.98 -8.59 3.72
N ALA A 7 18.20 -8.95 4.98
CA ALA A 7 17.15 -9.34 5.92
C ALA A 7 16.61 -8.17 6.74
N THR A 8 17.31 -7.04 6.76
CA THR A 8 16.99 -5.89 7.61
C THR A 8 16.83 -4.63 6.78
N ALA A 9 15.81 -3.83 7.07
CA ALA A 9 15.65 -2.51 6.48
C ALA A 9 16.86 -1.63 6.83
N ASN A 10 17.35 -0.90 5.82
CA ASN A 10 18.42 0.07 5.94
C ASN A 10 18.19 1.16 4.89
N VAL A 11 17.49 2.22 5.30
CA VAL A 11 17.10 3.32 4.41
C VAL A 11 18.28 4.20 3.98
N VAL A 12 19.44 4.03 4.60
CA VAL A 12 20.72 4.70 4.27
C VAL A 12 21.79 3.71 3.80
N GLY A 13 21.38 2.50 3.39
CA GLY A 13 22.31 1.47 2.94
C GLY A 13 23.18 1.92 1.77
N ILE A 14 24.43 1.49 1.76
CA ILE A 14 25.39 1.73 0.68
C ILE A 14 26.00 0.37 0.33
N VAL A 15 26.11 0.08 -0.97
CA VAL A 15 26.94 -1.00 -1.48
C VAL A 15 28.24 -0.38 -1.95
N GLU A 16 29.35 -0.74 -1.30
CA GLU A 16 30.69 -0.28 -1.65
C GLU A 16 31.43 -1.37 -2.44
N VAL A 17 32.09 -0.99 -3.52
CA VAL A 17 32.93 -1.86 -4.34
C VAL A 17 34.37 -1.43 -4.20
N TRP A 18 35.25 -2.32 -3.76
CA TRP A 18 36.69 -2.09 -3.66
C TRP A 18 37.43 -2.67 -4.86
N ALA A 19 38.40 -1.92 -5.38
CA ALA A 19 39.33 -2.35 -6.40
C ALA A 19 40.77 -2.22 -5.91
N ARG A 20 41.60 -3.22 -6.23
CA ARG A 20 43.05 -3.20 -6.02
C ARG A 20 43.77 -3.90 -7.16
N SER A 21 45.02 -3.51 -7.40
CA SER A 21 45.88 -4.09 -8.43
C SER A 21 46.37 -5.48 -8.04
N ALA A 22 46.68 -6.31 -9.04
CA ALA A 22 47.21 -7.66 -8.81
C ALA A 22 48.56 -7.60 -8.08
N GLY A 23 48.73 -8.43 -7.05
CA GLY A 23 49.94 -8.46 -6.21
C GLY A 23 49.90 -7.51 -5.00
N SER A 24 48.86 -6.66 -4.87
CA SER A 24 48.64 -5.89 -3.65
C SER A 24 48.28 -6.82 -2.48
N LEU A 25 49.01 -6.68 -1.37
CA LEU A 25 48.80 -7.45 -0.13
C LEU A 25 48.00 -6.67 0.93
N ALA A 26 47.63 -5.41 0.64
CA ALA A 26 46.90 -4.57 1.58
C ALA A 26 45.42 -4.99 1.66
N ASP A 27 44.87 -5.03 2.89
CA ASP A 27 43.43 -5.17 3.14
C ASP A 27 42.75 -3.79 3.12
N ALA A 28 42.88 -3.13 1.97
CA ALA A 28 42.34 -1.80 1.70
C ALA A 28 42.12 -1.63 0.19
N PRO A 29 41.17 -0.78 -0.24
CA PRO A 29 41.02 -0.44 -1.65
C PRO A 29 42.14 0.51 -2.11
N GLU A 30 42.60 0.34 -3.34
CA GLU A 30 43.31 1.41 -4.06
C GLU A 30 42.31 2.44 -4.59
N GLN A 31 41.11 1.97 -4.95
CA GLN A 31 39.95 2.75 -5.33
C GLN A 31 38.68 2.07 -4.85
N TYR A 32 37.65 2.86 -4.57
CA TYR A 32 36.33 2.37 -4.22
C TYR A 32 35.24 3.16 -4.94
N ALA A 33 34.04 2.58 -5.00
CA ALA A 33 32.85 3.24 -5.49
C ALA A 33 31.65 2.88 -4.60
N ASP A 34 30.87 3.90 -4.26
CA ASP A 34 29.67 3.77 -3.44
C ASP A 34 28.41 3.83 -4.29
N LEU A 35 27.50 2.90 -4.05
CA LEU A 35 26.16 2.90 -4.59
C LEU A 35 25.15 3.02 -3.44
N PRO A 36 24.47 4.17 -3.28
CA PRO A 36 23.35 4.28 -2.36
C PRO A 36 22.29 3.23 -2.71
N TYR A 37 21.98 2.36 -1.75
CA TYR A 37 21.06 1.25 -1.90
C TYR A 37 20.18 1.14 -0.65
N ALA A 38 19.08 1.89 -0.67
CA ALA A 38 18.11 1.89 0.41
C ALA A 38 17.28 0.59 0.41
N ILE A 39 17.30 -0.11 1.55
CA ILE A 39 16.41 -1.25 1.81
C ILE A 39 15.24 -0.74 2.64
N ARG A 40 14.08 -0.68 2.02
CA ARG A 40 12.86 -0.18 2.67
C ARG A 40 12.06 -1.34 3.27
N PRO A 41 11.46 -1.18 4.46
CA PRO A 41 10.53 -2.18 4.98
C PRO A 41 9.33 -2.29 4.02
N LEU A 42 8.98 -3.51 3.63
CA LEU A 42 7.87 -3.77 2.72
C LEU A 42 6.55 -3.82 3.48
N ILE A 43 5.47 -3.36 2.86
CA ILE A 43 4.12 -3.69 3.30
C ILE A 43 3.86 -5.16 2.96
N THR A 44 3.62 -5.98 3.97
CA THR A 44 3.46 -7.43 3.82
C THR A 44 1.99 -7.86 3.81
N ALA A 45 1.09 -7.06 4.38
CA ALA A 45 -0.35 -7.31 4.36
C ALA A 45 -1.14 -6.00 4.43
N VAL A 46 -2.33 -6.02 3.80
CA VAL A 46 -3.32 -4.95 3.87
C VAL A 46 -4.69 -5.63 4.03
N SER A 47 -5.51 -5.10 4.93
CA SER A 47 -6.87 -5.58 5.16
C SER A 47 -7.83 -4.41 5.25
N VAL A 48 -9.07 -4.63 4.81
CA VAL A 48 -10.17 -3.69 4.91
C VAL A 48 -11.38 -4.36 5.57
N THR A 49 -12.03 -3.65 6.48
CA THR A 49 -13.27 -4.06 7.14
C THR A 49 -14.31 -2.95 7.07
N ALA A 50 -15.58 -3.31 7.23
CA ALA A 50 -16.68 -2.35 7.35
C ALA A 50 -17.34 -2.52 8.73
N ASP A 51 -17.90 -1.45 9.27
CA ASP A 51 -18.68 -1.46 10.52
C ASP A 51 -20.01 -2.22 10.38
N ARG A 52 -20.49 -2.39 9.14
CA ARG A 52 -21.72 -3.12 8.80
C ARG A 52 -21.40 -4.25 7.83
N ALA A 53 -22.10 -5.37 7.98
CA ALA A 53 -21.97 -6.48 7.04
C ALA A 53 -22.74 -6.18 5.75
N ALA A 54 -22.20 -6.60 4.61
CA ALA A 54 -22.93 -6.58 3.35
C ALA A 54 -24.04 -7.68 3.34
N PRO A 55 -25.15 -7.48 2.61
CA PRO A 55 -25.46 -6.27 1.85
C PRO A 55 -25.97 -5.11 2.72
N GLN A 56 -25.84 -3.87 2.22
CA GLN A 56 -26.47 -2.68 2.82
C GLN A 56 -27.34 -1.95 1.81
N GLN A 57 -28.37 -1.24 2.27
CA GLN A 57 -29.22 -0.43 1.40
C GLN A 57 -28.46 0.81 0.90
N ALA A 58 -28.70 1.19 -0.35
CA ALA A 58 -28.25 2.47 -0.88
C ALA A 58 -28.69 3.64 0.03
N GLY A 59 -27.80 4.60 0.25
CA GLY A 59 -27.97 5.72 1.19
C GLY A 59 -27.49 5.45 2.61
N THR A 60 -27.15 4.20 2.96
CA THR A 60 -26.56 3.87 4.27
C THR A 60 -25.11 4.31 4.32
N THR A 61 -24.74 5.12 5.30
CA THR A 61 -23.33 5.48 5.53
C THR A 61 -22.60 4.33 6.22
N ILE A 62 -21.46 3.94 5.65
CA ILE A 62 -20.61 2.83 6.09
C ILE A 62 -19.25 3.40 6.50
N THR A 63 -18.72 2.96 7.63
CA THR A 63 -17.37 3.26 8.07
C THR A 63 -16.45 2.11 7.68
N LEU A 64 -15.50 2.42 6.79
CA LEU A 64 -14.46 1.50 6.35
C LEU A 64 -13.21 1.69 7.20
N THR A 65 -12.55 0.60 7.57
CA THR A 65 -11.31 0.62 8.35
C THR A 65 -10.25 -0.22 7.67
N ALA A 66 -9.05 0.35 7.50
CA ALA A 66 -7.89 -0.30 6.93
C ALA A 66 -6.86 -0.61 8.01
N ALA A 67 -6.14 -1.71 7.80
CA ALA A 67 -4.92 -2.02 8.55
C ALA A 67 -3.83 -2.47 7.57
N ALA A 68 -2.59 -2.16 7.88
CA ALA A 68 -1.41 -2.61 7.15
C ALA A 68 -0.39 -3.20 8.12
N THR A 69 0.36 -4.19 7.66
CA THR A 69 1.50 -4.77 8.38
C THR A 69 2.79 -4.50 7.61
N GLY A 70 3.85 -4.12 8.33
CA GLY A 70 5.12 -3.71 7.73
C GLY A 70 5.04 -2.29 7.15
N GLY A 71 5.89 -2.00 6.17
CA GLY A 71 6.03 -0.68 5.58
C GLY A 71 6.74 0.32 6.48
N ALA A 72 7.09 1.48 5.92
CA ALA A 72 7.59 2.61 6.69
C ALA A 72 6.42 3.48 7.15
N ALA A 73 6.32 3.70 8.47
CA ALA A 73 5.23 4.46 9.07
C ALA A 73 5.40 5.99 8.92
N PRO A 74 4.30 6.76 8.89
CA PRO A 74 2.92 6.29 8.79
C PRO A 74 2.61 5.77 7.38
N VAL A 75 2.02 4.57 7.31
CA VAL A 75 1.47 4.05 6.04
C VAL A 75 0.33 4.95 5.60
N GLN A 76 0.29 5.28 4.32
CA GLN A 76 -0.78 6.05 3.70
C GLN A 76 -1.75 5.13 2.98
N PHE A 77 -3.02 5.49 3.01
CA PHE A 77 -4.11 4.75 2.40
C PHE A 77 -4.84 5.60 1.37
N LYS A 78 -5.21 4.98 0.25
CA LYS A 78 -6.08 5.55 -0.78
C LYS A 78 -7.21 4.57 -1.04
N TRP A 79 -8.42 5.10 -1.11
CA TRP A 79 -9.64 4.29 -1.07
C TRP A 79 -10.35 4.36 -2.41
N TRP A 80 -10.83 3.22 -2.86
CA TRP A 80 -11.58 3.05 -4.09
C TRP A 80 -12.83 2.24 -3.84
N VAL A 81 -13.87 2.53 -4.62
CA VAL A 81 -15.13 1.79 -4.60
C VAL A 81 -15.51 1.43 -6.03
N TYR A 82 -16.06 0.24 -6.21
CA TYR A 82 -16.52 -0.23 -7.51
C TYR A 82 -18.01 0.09 -7.69
N GLY A 83 -18.32 0.95 -8.65
CA GLY A 83 -19.68 1.25 -9.09
C GLY A 83 -20.06 0.43 -10.33
N ALA A 84 -21.30 -0.06 -10.40
CA ALA A 84 -21.75 -0.93 -11.49
C ALA A 84 -21.63 -0.29 -12.89
N ALA A 85 -21.86 1.03 -12.99
CA ALA A 85 -21.77 1.77 -14.25
C ALA A 85 -20.43 2.50 -14.45
N THR A 86 -19.76 2.86 -13.36
CA THR A 86 -18.56 3.73 -13.37
C THR A 86 -17.25 2.94 -13.29
N GLY A 87 -17.31 1.66 -12.92
CA GLY A 87 -16.12 0.91 -12.52
C GLY A 87 -15.52 1.46 -11.22
N TRP A 88 -14.20 1.34 -11.07
CA TRP A 88 -13.47 1.86 -9.92
C TRP A 88 -13.46 3.39 -9.90
N THR A 89 -13.92 3.96 -8.79
CA THR A 89 -13.89 5.40 -8.52
C THR A 89 -13.19 5.66 -7.20
N MET A 90 -12.37 6.70 -7.15
CA MET A 90 -11.69 7.11 -5.92
C MET A 90 -12.70 7.62 -4.90
N LEU A 91 -12.69 7.04 -3.71
CA LEU A 91 -13.46 7.49 -2.54
C LEU A 91 -12.68 8.53 -1.74
N GLN A 92 -11.39 8.30 -1.53
CA GLN A 92 -10.52 9.17 -0.76
C GLN A 92 -9.09 9.04 -1.29
N ASP A 93 -8.41 10.17 -1.50
CA ASP A 93 -7.00 10.17 -1.91
C ASP A 93 -6.07 9.79 -0.74
N TRP A 94 -4.77 9.69 -1.03
CA TRP A 94 -3.74 9.30 -0.05
C TRP A 94 -3.81 10.08 1.26
N SER A 95 -3.94 9.37 2.36
CA SER A 95 -3.95 9.92 3.72
C SER A 95 -3.45 8.89 4.73
N PRO A 96 -2.77 9.29 5.82
CA PRO A 96 -2.44 8.36 6.90
C PRO A 96 -3.66 7.91 7.72
N ALA A 97 -4.85 8.46 7.45
CA ALA A 97 -6.08 8.05 8.11
C ALA A 97 -6.44 6.58 7.78
N THR A 98 -6.65 5.79 8.82
CA THR A 98 -7.02 4.37 8.70
C THR A 98 -8.51 4.16 8.45
N SER A 99 -9.32 5.22 8.41
CA SER A 99 -10.77 5.14 8.22
C SER A 99 -11.25 6.05 7.10
N ALA A 100 -12.24 5.57 6.35
CA ALA A 100 -12.97 6.35 5.34
C ALA A 100 -14.48 6.12 5.50
N MET A 101 -15.28 7.14 5.23
CA MET A 101 -16.75 7.03 5.21
C MET A 101 -17.24 6.91 3.77
N TRP A 102 -18.15 5.99 3.53
CA TRP A 102 -18.73 5.75 2.21
C TRP A 102 -20.25 5.65 2.28
N THR A 103 -20.93 6.39 1.41
CA THR A 103 -22.40 6.36 1.29
C THR A 103 -22.76 6.04 -0.17
N PRO A 104 -22.96 4.77 -0.52
CA PRO A 104 -23.31 4.38 -1.89
C PRO A 104 -24.72 4.86 -2.25
N ALA A 105 -24.85 5.55 -3.38
CA ALA A 105 -26.13 6.06 -3.86
C ALA A 105 -26.93 5.05 -4.70
N THR A 106 -26.27 4.02 -5.24
CA THR A 106 -26.88 3.10 -6.22
C THR A 106 -26.68 1.66 -5.77
N ALA A 107 -27.70 0.82 -6.00
CA ALA A 107 -27.58 -0.62 -5.84
C ALA A 107 -26.44 -1.18 -6.69
N ASN A 108 -25.66 -2.08 -6.11
CA ASN A 108 -24.59 -2.77 -6.79
C ASN A 108 -24.35 -4.15 -6.15
N PRO A 109 -24.91 -5.24 -6.69
CA PRO A 109 -24.70 -6.58 -6.15
C PRO A 109 -23.24 -7.05 -6.29
N MET A 110 -22.46 -6.43 -7.18
CA MET A 110 -21.04 -6.68 -7.37
C MET A 110 -20.15 -5.60 -6.75
N GLY A 111 -20.67 -4.83 -5.79
CA GLY A 111 -19.92 -3.78 -5.12
C GLY A 111 -18.65 -4.31 -4.46
N LYS A 112 -17.60 -3.49 -4.49
CA LYS A 112 -16.31 -3.76 -3.87
C LYS A 112 -15.73 -2.47 -3.29
N VAL A 113 -14.98 -2.61 -2.21
CA VAL A 113 -14.10 -1.58 -1.66
C VAL A 113 -12.68 -2.09 -1.83
N GLU A 114 -11.79 -1.24 -2.34
CA GLU A 114 -10.35 -1.52 -2.41
C GLU A 114 -9.63 -0.42 -1.63
N VAL A 115 -8.66 -0.83 -0.81
CA VAL A 115 -7.74 0.09 -0.16
C VAL A 115 -6.32 -0.17 -0.64
N TRP A 116 -5.71 0.87 -1.18
CA TRP A 116 -4.30 0.91 -1.51
C TRP A 116 -3.52 1.36 -0.29
N ALA A 117 -2.33 0.78 -0.09
CA ALA A 117 -1.40 1.16 0.96
C ALA A 117 -0.02 1.46 0.37
N ARG A 118 0.64 2.51 0.88
CA ARG A 118 2.04 2.84 0.56
C ARG A 118 2.77 3.38 1.79
N SER A 119 4.09 3.21 1.82
CA SER A 119 4.94 3.68 2.90
C SER A 119 5.12 5.21 2.88
N ALA A 120 5.47 5.83 4.01
CA ALA A 120 5.45 7.29 4.26
C ALA A 120 6.28 8.19 3.33
N GLU A 121 7.12 7.62 2.47
CA GLU A 121 8.00 8.34 1.54
C GLU A 121 7.81 7.91 0.08
N THR A 122 6.89 6.98 -0.15
CA THR A 122 6.55 6.53 -1.50
C THR A 122 5.60 7.55 -2.11
N LEU A 123 6.10 8.32 -3.08
CA LEU A 123 5.32 9.37 -3.74
C LEU A 123 4.60 8.92 -5.00
N ALA A 124 4.90 7.71 -5.49
CA ALA A 124 4.19 7.14 -6.63
C ALA A 124 2.69 7.04 -6.33
N ASP A 125 1.85 7.43 -7.30
CA ASP A 125 0.41 7.18 -7.23
C ASP A 125 0.10 5.74 -7.64
N ALA A 126 0.61 4.81 -6.85
CA ALA A 126 0.44 3.37 -7.01
C ALA A 126 0.53 2.70 -5.64
N PRO A 127 -0.19 1.59 -5.40
CA PRO A 127 -0.08 0.84 -4.17
C PRO A 127 1.26 0.09 -4.12
N GLU A 128 1.89 0.04 -2.94
CA GLU A 128 2.86 -1.02 -2.65
C GLU A 128 2.14 -2.34 -2.43
N LYS A 129 0.95 -2.28 -1.82
CA LYS A 129 0.03 -3.39 -1.66
C LYS A 129 -1.40 -2.88 -1.53
N TYR A 130 -2.38 -3.73 -1.79
CA TYR A 130 -3.78 -3.39 -1.66
C TYR A 130 -4.56 -4.51 -0.98
N GLY A 131 -5.76 -4.20 -0.50
CA GLY A 131 -6.72 -5.13 0.05
C GLY A 131 -8.12 -4.85 -0.47
N ASP A 132 -8.87 -5.91 -0.72
CA ASP A 132 -10.23 -5.88 -1.26
C ASP A 132 -11.27 -6.34 -0.23
N LEU A 133 -12.45 -5.76 -0.30
CA LEU A 133 -13.65 -6.22 0.40
C LEU A 133 -14.82 -6.28 -0.59
N ALA A 134 -15.35 -7.48 -0.81
CA ALA A 134 -16.62 -7.64 -1.52
C ALA A 134 -17.75 -7.05 -0.66
N TYR A 135 -18.54 -6.15 -1.24
CA TYR A 135 -19.53 -5.38 -0.49
C TYR A 135 -20.74 -5.03 -1.36
N ALA A 136 -21.74 -5.91 -1.36
CA ALA A 136 -22.97 -5.73 -2.13
C ALA A 136 -23.85 -4.60 -1.56
N ILE A 137 -24.46 -3.82 -2.46
CA ILE A 137 -25.43 -2.77 -2.12
C ILE A 137 -26.79 -3.11 -2.71
N GLU A 138 -27.82 -3.10 -1.88
CA GLU A 138 -29.21 -3.31 -2.25
C GLU A 138 -29.91 -2.00 -2.65
N PRO A 139 -31.02 -2.07 -3.40
CA PRO A 139 -31.85 -0.90 -3.70
C PRO A 139 -32.31 -0.18 -2.43
N ALA A 140 -32.50 1.14 -2.55
CA ALA A 140 -33.14 1.91 -1.48
C ALA A 140 -34.58 1.41 -1.27
N GLN A 141 -35.01 1.29 -0.01
CA GLN A 141 -36.42 1.03 0.27
C GLN A 141 -37.27 2.24 -0.13
N LEU A 142 -38.29 1.99 -0.94
CA LEU A 142 -39.33 2.98 -1.24
C LEU A 142 -40.14 3.20 0.05
N GLN A 143 -40.17 4.44 0.55
CA GLN A 143 -41.14 4.90 1.56
C GLN A 143 -42.47 5.24 0.90
#